data_AF-A0A820KQW9-F1
#
_entry.id   AF-A0A820KQW9-F1
#
_cell.length_a   1.000
_cell.length_b   1.000
_cell.length_c   1.000
_cell.angle_alpha   90.00
_cell.angle_beta   90.00
_cell.angle_gamma   90.00
#
_symmetry.space_group_name_H-M   'P 1'
#
loop_
_entity.id
_entity.type
_entity.pdbx_description
1 polymer ?
#
loop_
_entity_poly.entity_id
_entity_poly.type
_entity_poly.pdbx_seq_one_letter_code
_entity_poly.pdbx_strand_id
1 'polypeptide(L)'
;MQSAAKAPYRATFRVQNVGIGQVERAAESDYVFIPDFSNQYKQMAIFKVGDDVRQDILALQLMRLFHNIFEQEGLELYLYTYRVIATSPGCGVIECVPDSRSREDIGRSTEVGLFEYFRHTYGKDDSIKFQKARRNFVISMAAYSVALFMLQIKDRHNGNI
;
A
#
# COMPACT_ATOMS: atom_id res chain seq x y z
N MET A 1 1.79 27.80 -15.22
CA MET A 1 0.41 27.64 -14.71
C MET A 1 0.05 26.17 -14.87
N GLN A 2 0.38 25.32 -13.87
CA GLN A 2 0.11 23.87 -13.94
C GLN A 2 -1.40 23.66 -13.86
N SER A 3 -2.00 23.31 -15.00
CA SER A 3 -3.43 23.02 -15.13
C SER A 3 -3.82 21.88 -14.20
N ALA A 4 -4.86 22.12 -13.39
CA ALA A 4 -5.44 21.22 -12.40
C ALA A 4 -6.12 19.96 -12.98
N ALA A 5 -5.91 19.62 -14.25
CA ALA A 5 -6.64 18.55 -14.94
C ALA A 5 -6.10 17.12 -14.71
N LYS A 6 -5.03 16.95 -13.92
CA LYS A 6 -4.35 15.64 -13.71
C LYS A 6 -4.10 15.28 -12.24
N ALA A 7 -4.67 16.03 -11.29
CA ALA A 7 -4.46 15.75 -9.89
C ALA A 7 -5.19 14.45 -9.50
N PRO A 8 -4.48 13.44 -8.98
CA PRO A 8 -5.14 12.24 -8.49
C PRO A 8 -6.01 12.58 -7.28
N TYR A 9 -7.18 11.94 -7.15
CA TYR A 9 -8.03 12.14 -5.98
C TYR A 9 -8.08 10.86 -5.13
N ARG A 10 -8.06 11.04 -3.81
CA ARG A 10 -8.15 9.95 -2.83
C ARG A 10 -9.58 9.88 -2.30
N ALA A 11 -10.19 8.70 -2.36
CA ALA A 11 -11.49 8.43 -1.75
C ALA A 11 -11.38 7.37 -0.65
N THR A 12 -12.23 7.48 0.36
CA THR A 12 -12.36 6.49 1.44
C THR A 12 -13.74 5.86 1.38
N PHE A 13 -13.78 4.54 1.37
CA PHE A 13 -14.98 3.73 1.29
C PHE A 13 -15.16 2.97 2.60
N ARG A 14 -16.42 2.82 3.04
CA ARG A 14 -16.77 1.77 3.99
C ARG A 14 -17.11 0.53 3.19
N VAL A 15 -16.38 -0.55 3.45
CA VAL A 15 -16.50 -1.81 2.72
C VAL A 15 -16.77 -2.94 3.69
N GLN A 16 -17.42 -3.97 3.19
CA GLN A 16 -17.69 -5.22 3.88
C GLN A 16 -17.26 -6.35 2.95
N ASN A 17 -16.57 -7.36 3.48
CA ASN A 17 -16.27 -8.55 2.70
C ASN A 17 -17.53 -9.41 2.63
N VAL A 18 -18.13 -9.45 1.44
CA VAL A 18 -19.31 -10.24 1.11
C VAL A 18 -18.79 -11.31 0.15
N GLY A 19 -18.69 -12.56 0.60
CA GLY A 19 -18.08 -13.63 -0.21
C GLY A 19 -18.78 -13.81 -1.57
N ILE A 20 -18.09 -14.39 -2.55
CA ILE A 20 -18.54 -14.48 -3.96
C ILE A 20 -19.99 -15.01 -4.07
N GLY A 21 -20.31 -16.10 -3.40
CA GLY A 21 -21.66 -16.69 -3.48
C GLY A 21 -22.78 -15.82 -2.89
N GLN A 22 -22.48 -14.86 -2.01
CA GLN A 22 -23.47 -13.86 -1.57
C GLN A 22 -23.66 -12.76 -2.62
N VAL A 23 -22.58 -12.34 -3.28
CA VAL A 23 -22.63 -11.34 -4.36
C VAL A 23 -23.40 -11.87 -5.57
N GLU A 24 -23.13 -13.11 -5.98
CA GLU A 24 -23.83 -13.76 -7.10
C GLU A 24 -25.33 -13.88 -6.82
N ARG A 25 -25.72 -14.32 -5.62
CA ARG A 25 -27.13 -14.39 -5.20
C ARG A 25 -27.81 -13.02 -5.18
N ALA A 26 -27.11 -11.97 -4.74
CA ALA A 26 -27.63 -10.61 -4.75
C ALA A 26 -27.76 -10.02 -6.17
N ALA A 27 -26.98 -10.51 -7.14
CA ALA A 27 -27.09 -10.11 -8.53
C ALA A 27 -28.24 -10.84 -9.26
N GLU A 28 -28.57 -12.06 -8.85
CA GLU A 28 -29.59 -12.91 -9.47
C GLU A 28 -31.01 -12.69 -8.92
N SER A 29 -31.17 -12.00 -7.79
CA SER A 29 -32.46 -11.75 -7.17
C SER A 29 -32.65 -10.26 -6.90
N ASP A 30 -33.88 -9.74 -7.01
CA ASP A 30 -34.29 -8.38 -6.54
C ASP A 30 -34.19 -8.23 -5.00
N TYR A 31 -33.34 -9.05 -4.36
CA TYR A 31 -33.13 -9.09 -2.94
C TYR A 31 -32.42 -7.81 -2.51
N VAL A 32 -33.11 -7.01 -1.69
CA VAL A 32 -32.49 -5.87 -1.04
C VAL A 32 -31.48 -6.41 -0.03
N PHE A 33 -30.19 -6.27 -0.35
CA PHE A 33 -29.10 -6.58 0.57
C PHE A 33 -29.24 -5.66 1.79
N ILE A 34 -29.59 -6.25 2.94
CA ILE A 34 -29.55 -5.57 4.23
C ILE A 34 -28.11 -5.71 4.73
N PRO A 35 -27.30 -4.63 4.74
CA PRO A 35 -25.91 -4.74 5.13
C PRO A 35 -25.83 -5.10 6.61
N ASP A 36 -25.10 -6.17 6.93
CA ASP A 36 -24.65 -6.39 8.31
C ASP A 36 -23.51 -5.42 8.61
N PHE A 37 -23.81 -4.35 9.33
CA PHE A 37 -22.84 -3.30 9.65
C PHE A 37 -21.78 -3.72 10.68
N SER A 38 -21.85 -4.92 11.25
CA SER A 38 -20.94 -5.37 12.31
C SER A 38 -19.50 -5.62 11.84
N ASN A 39 -19.27 -5.81 10.53
CA ASN A 39 -17.97 -6.18 9.96
C ASN A 39 -17.48 -5.25 8.84
N GLN A 40 -17.71 -3.94 9.00
CA GLN A 40 -17.22 -2.94 8.04
C GLN A 40 -15.79 -2.49 8.36
N TYR A 41 -14.99 -2.29 7.32
CA TYR A 41 -13.67 -1.68 7.40
C TYR A 41 -13.54 -0.52 6.41
N LYS A 42 -12.55 0.36 6.65
CA LYS A 42 -12.26 1.48 5.74
C LYS A 42 -11.26 1.04 4.69
N GLN A 43 -11.59 1.26 3.43
CA GLN A 43 -10.67 1.06 2.30
C GLN A 43 -10.43 2.42 1.64
N MET A 44 -9.17 2.72 1.35
CA MET A 44 -8.80 3.94 0.64
C MET A 44 -8.27 3.58 -0.75
N ALA A 45 -8.63 4.39 -1.74
CA ALA A 45 -8.10 4.26 -3.09
C ALA A 45 -7.79 5.64 -3.69
N ILE A 46 -6.79 5.67 -4.55
CA ILE A 46 -6.40 6.82 -5.36
C ILE A 46 -6.87 6.56 -6.79
N PHE A 47 -7.57 7.53 -7.35
CA PHE A 47 -8.02 7.51 -8.73
C PHE A 47 -7.13 8.45 -9.54
N LYS A 48 -6.50 7.90 -10.58
CA LYS A 48 -5.62 8.63 -11.48
C LYS A 48 -6.28 8.77 -12.84
N VAL A 49 -6.25 9.99 -13.38
CA VAL A 49 -6.74 10.34 -14.71
C VAL A 49 -5.64 11.11 -15.43
N GLY A 50 -5.31 10.68 -16.65
CA GLY A 50 -4.19 11.19 -17.43
C GLY A 50 -2.82 10.62 -17.04
N ASP A 51 -2.80 9.48 -16.33
CA ASP A 51 -1.58 8.76 -15.95
C ASP A 51 -1.70 7.26 -16.25
N ASP A 52 -0.66 6.69 -16.84
CA ASP A 52 -0.66 5.31 -17.32
C ASP A 52 -0.07 4.37 -16.28
N VAL A 53 -0.95 3.73 -15.52
CA VAL A 53 -0.57 2.83 -14.42
C VAL A 53 -0.18 1.41 -14.86
N ARG A 54 -0.07 1.14 -16.18
CA ARG A 54 0.28 -0.21 -16.67
C ARG A 54 1.68 -0.63 -16.27
N GLN A 55 2.63 0.31 -16.17
CA GLN A 55 3.97 0.02 -15.67
C GLN A 55 3.95 -0.30 -14.17
N ASP A 56 3.15 0.41 -13.36
CA ASP A 56 2.95 0.09 -11.95
C ASP A 56 2.39 -1.33 -11.74
N ILE A 57 1.42 -1.73 -12.58
CA ILE A 57 0.86 -3.09 -12.55
C ILE A 57 1.95 -4.13 -12.75
N LEU A 58 2.79 -3.96 -13.78
CA LEU A 58 3.90 -4.89 -14.06
C LEU A 58 4.89 -4.93 -12.89
N ALA A 59 5.27 -3.76 -12.34
CA ALA A 59 6.18 -3.68 -11.20
C ALA A 59 5.63 -4.42 -9.98
N LEU A 60 4.33 -4.26 -9.67
CA LEU A 60 3.68 -4.92 -8.54
C LEU A 60 3.50 -6.43 -8.76
N GLN A 61 3.27 -6.88 -9.99
CA GLN A 61 3.26 -8.30 -10.33
C GLN A 61 4.64 -8.93 -10.08
N LEU A 62 5.72 -8.24 -10.49
CA LEU A 62 7.08 -8.69 -10.22
C LEU A 62 7.41 -8.66 -8.72
N MET A 63 6.99 -7.63 -7.99
CA MET A 63 7.13 -7.60 -6.53
C MET A 63 6.41 -8.78 -5.85
N ARG A 64 5.24 -9.18 -6.35
CA ARG A 64 4.53 -10.37 -5.86
C ARG A 64 5.30 -11.66 -6.15
N LEU A 65 5.99 -11.74 -7.29
CA LEU A 65 6.88 -12.85 -7.58
C LEU A 65 8.05 -12.91 -6.56
N PHE A 66 8.70 -11.79 -6.26
CA PHE A 66 9.73 -11.74 -5.21
C PHE A 66 9.20 -12.19 -3.85
N HIS A 67 8.01 -11.72 -3.47
CA HIS A 67 7.36 -12.12 -2.23
C HIS A 67 7.17 -13.65 -2.16
N ASN A 68 6.61 -14.25 -3.22
CA ASN A 68 6.43 -15.70 -3.29
C ASN A 68 7.77 -16.47 -3.22
N ILE A 69 8.82 -15.98 -3.88
CA ILE A 69 10.16 -16.59 -3.83
C ILE A 69 10.71 -16.55 -2.41
N PHE A 70 10.60 -15.40 -1.72
CA PHE A 70 11.06 -15.28 -0.34
C PHE A 70 10.33 -16.24 0.59
N GLU A 71 9.01 -16.40 0.42
CA GLU A 71 8.24 -17.38 1.19
C GLU A 71 8.64 -18.83 0.88
N GLN A 72 8.84 -19.17 -0.40
CA GLN A 72 9.25 -20.51 -0.83
C GLN A 72 10.62 -20.92 -0.28
N GLU A 73 11.56 -19.98 -0.22
CA GLU A 73 12.91 -20.20 0.32
C GLU A 73 12.99 -20.04 1.85
N GLY A 74 11.87 -19.76 2.53
CA GLY A 74 11.83 -19.57 3.98
C GLY A 74 12.56 -18.32 4.48
N LEU A 75 12.71 -17.31 3.62
CA LEU A 75 13.36 -16.04 3.97
C LEU A 75 12.37 -15.12 4.70
N GLU A 76 12.72 -14.70 5.91
CA GLU A 76 11.95 -13.74 6.70
C GLU A 76 12.11 -12.31 6.17
N LEU A 77 11.59 -12.05 4.97
CA LEU A 77 11.60 -10.76 4.28
C LEU A 77 10.18 -10.23 4.09
N TYR A 78 10.02 -8.91 4.03
CA TYR A 78 8.71 -8.29 3.96
C TYR A 78 8.56 -7.36 2.75
N LEU A 79 7.60 -7.66 1.88
CA LEU A 79 7.14 -6.80 0.80
C LEU A 79 5.63 -6.61 0.95
N TYR A 80 5.14 -5.38 0.74
CA TYR A 80 3.71 -5.12 0.67
C TYR A 80 3.30 -4.84 -0.77
N THR A 81 2.50 -5.73 -1.36
CA THR A 81 2.01 -5.62 -2.74
C THR A 81 0.57 -5.10 -2.73
N TYR A 82 0.40 -3.78 -2.80
CA TYR A 82 -0.91 -3.16 -2.99
C TYR A 82 -1.43 -3.41 -4.43
N ARG A 83 -2.72 -3.21 -4.65
CA ARG A 83 -3.35 -3.42 -5.96
C ARG A 83 -3.37 -2.16 -6.80
N VAL A 84 -3.11 -2.34 -8.08
CA VAL A 84 -3.29 -1.32 -9.11
C VAL A 84 -4.09 -1.93 -10.26
N ILE A 85 -5.07 -1.18 -10.75
CA ILE A 85 -5.94 -1.61 -11.84
C ILE A 85 -6.00 -0.49 -12.87
N ALA A 86 -5.66 -0.80 -14.11
CA ALA A 86 -5.88 0.08 -15.25
C ALA A 86 -7.34 -0.07 -15.68
N THR A 87 -8.09 1.03 -15.67
CA THR A 87 -9.52 1.01 -15.99
C THR A 87 -9.81 1.48 -17.42
N SER A 88 -8.92 2.29 -18.00
CA SER A 88 -8.98 2.80 -19.37
C SER A 88 -7.59 3.34 -19.77
N PRO A 89 -7.27 3.60 -21.06
CA PRO A 89 -6.01 4.24 -21.42
C PRO A 89 -5.79 5.57 -20.66
N GLY A 90 -4.69 5.64 -19.89
CA GLY A 90 -4.37 6.80 -19.04
C GLY A 90 -5.25 6.95 -17.80
N CYS A 91 -6.01 5.93 -17.42
CA CYS A 91 -6.82 5.94 -16.19
C CYS A 91 -6.53 4.70 -15.35
N GLY A 92 -6.49 4.89 -14.03
CA GLY A 92 -6.24 3.79 -13.10
C GLY A 92 -6.73 4.04 -11.70
N VAL A 93 -6.85 2.95 -10.96
CA VAL A 93 -7.18 2.94 -9.53
C VAL A 93 -6.04 2.26 -8.79
N ILE A 94 -5.53 2.93 -7.76
CA ILE A 94 -4.46 2.46 -6.90
C ILE A 94 -5.01 2.28 -5.50
N GLU A 95 -4.82 1.10 -4.92
CA GLU A 95 -5.10 0.85 -3.51
C GLU A 95 -4.12 1.62 -2.62
N CYS A 96 -4.64 2.37 -1.64
CA CYS A 96 -3.79 2.98 -0.64
C CYS A 96 -3.32 1.92 0.37
N VAL A 97 -2.05 1.99 0.76
CA VAL A 97 -1.54 1.21 1.89
C VAL A 97 -2.18 1.74 3.19
N PRO A 98 -2.90 0.90 3.95
CA PRO A 98 -3.56 1.32 5.19
C PRO A 98 -2.54 1.67 6.26
N ASP A 99 -2.92 2.58 7.18
CA ASP A 99 -2.13 2.98 8.34
C ASP A 99 -0.66 3.36 8.05
N SER A 100 -0.42 3.90 6.85
CA SER A 100 0.90 4.29 6.37
C SER A 100 1.01 5.80 6.21
N ARG A 101 2.25 6.30 6.31
CA ARG A 101 2.63 7.68 6.03
C ARG A 101 3.92 7.69 5.25
N SER A 102 4.06 8.59 4.29
CA SER A 102 5.31 8.72 3.56
C SER A 102 6.44 9.20 4.47
N ARG A 103 7.68 8.88 4.13
CA ARG A 103 8.86 9.36 4.84
C ARG A 103 8.94 10.89 4.84
N GLU A 104 8.49 11.52 3.76
CA GLU A 104 8.38 12.98 3.61
C GLU A 104 7.36 13.56 4.60
N ASP A 105 6.16 12.99 4.70
CA ASP A 105 5.13 13.44 5.63
C ASP A 105 5.58 13.31 7.08
N ILE A 106 6.24 12.20 7.44
CA ILE A 106 6.79 12.02 8.79
C ILE A 106 7.77 13.15 9.10
N GLY A 107 8.71 13.42 8.20
CA GLY A 107 9.72 14.48 8.36
C GLY A 107 9.09 15.86 8.53
N ARG A 108 8.11 16.21 7.68
CA ARG A 108 7.41 17.50 7.76
C ARG A 108 6.58 17.66 9.03
N SER A 109 5.92 16.59 9.49
CA SER A 109 4.99 16.68 10.63
C SER A 109 5.65 16.63 12.00
N THR A 110 6.87 16.09 12.08
CA THR A 110 7.53 15.85 13.38
C THR A 110 8.80 16.67 13.55
N GLU A 111 9.38 17.19 12.47
CA GLU A 111 10.65 17.93 12.44
C GLU A 111 11.84 17.16 13.06
N VAL A 112 11.71 15.84 13.22
CA VAL A 112 12.77 14.97 13.76
C VAL A 112 13.30 13.98 12.72
N GLY A 113 14.50 13.46 12.98
CA GLY A 113 15.07 12.35 12.23
C GLY A 113 14.26 11.06 12.40
N LEU A 114 14.38 10.13 11.44
CA LEU A 114 13.62 8.87 11.45
C LEU A 114 13.91 8.03 12.70
N PHE A 115 15.16 8.03 13.17
CA PHE A 115 15.54 7.30 14.39
C PHE A 115 14.82 7.84 15.63
N GLU A 116 14.79 9.16 15.82
CA GLU A 116 14.05 9.78 16.93
C GLU A 116 12.54 9.59 16.79
N TYR A 117 12.01 9.64 15.57
CA TYR A 117 10.61 9.25 15.31
C TYR A 117 10.31 7.82 15.80
N PHE A 118 11.21 6.87 15.55
CA PHE A 118 11.07 5.50 16.05
C PHE A 118 11.10 5.45 17.59
N ARG A 119 11.97 6.21 18.24
CA ARG A 119 12.05 6.27 19.70
C ARG A 119 10.78 6.86 20.32
N HIS A 120 10.26 7.93 19.73
CA HIS A 120 9.00 8.55 20.18
C HIS A 120 7.79 7.65 19.96
N THR A 121 7.74 6.91 18.84
CA THR A 121 6.57 6.09 18.46
C THR A 121 6.57 4.71 19.13
N TYR A 122 7.75 4.09 19.24
CA TYR A 122 7.91 2.70 19.69
C TYR A 122 8.57 2.57 21.06
N GLY A 123 9.06 3.67 21.65
CA GLY A 123 9.69 3.69 22.97
C GLY A 123 11.21 3.63 22.92
N LYS A 124 11.83 3.44 24.08
CA LYS A 124 13.29 3.35 24.21
C LYS A 124 13.88 2.20 23.38
N ASP A 125 15.14 2.35 23.01
CA ASP A 125 15.88 1.48 22.11
C ASP A 125 15.92 0.02 22.58
N ASP A 126 15.93 -0.21 23.88
CA ASP A 126 15.94 -1.52 24.53
C ASP A 126 14.54 -2.16 24.66
N SER A 127 13.48 -1.39 24.40
CA SER A 127 12.11 -1.89 24.52
C SER A 127 11.78 -2.92 23.45
N ILE A 128 10.98 -3.93 23.83
CA ILE A 128 10.52 -4.99 22.92
C ILE A 128 9.80 -4.39 21.70
N LYS A 129 9.00 -3.33 21.91
CA LYS A 129 8.25 -2.64 20.85
C LYS A 129 9.19 -1.97 19.84
N PHE A 130 10.23 -1.27 20.31
CA PHE A 130 11.24 -0.67 19.44
C PHE A 130 12.04 -1.73 18.67
N GLN A 131 12.47 -2.79 19.35
CA GLN A 131 13.21 -3.88 18.73
C GLN A 131 12.40 -4.57 17.61
N LYS A 132 11.11 -4.81 17.85
CA LYS A 132 10.19 -5.34 16.83
C LYS A 132 10.04 -4.39 15.65
N ALA A 133 9.84 -3.09 15.89
CA ALA A 133 9.75 -2.09 14.83
C ALA A 133 11.04 -1.99 14.02
N ARG A 134 12.20 -2.02 14.68
CA ARG A 134 13.52 -2.02 14.06
C ARG A 134 13.73 -3.27 13.19
N ARG A 135 13.36 -4.46 13.69
CA ARG A 135 13.40 -5.70 12.88
C ARG A 135 12.52 -5.57 11.63
N ASN A 136 11.28 -5.12 11.78
CA ASN A 136 10.35 -4.91 10.66
C ASN A 136 10.90 -3.91 9.63
N PHE A 137 11.55 -2.85 10.09
CA PHE A 137 12.23 -1.89 9.22
C PHE A 137 13.38 -2.54 8.44
N VAL A 138 14.22 -3.33 9.10
CA VAL A 138 15.36 -4.01 8.45
C VAL A 138 14.91 -5.04 7.44
N ILE A 139 13.96 -5.93 7.78
CA ILE A 139 13.51 -7.00 6.87
C ILE A 139 12.76 -6.43 5.66
N SER A 140 12.02 -5.35 5.83
CA SER A 140 11.35 -4.68 4.71
C SER A 140 12.34 -3.90 3.86
N MET A 141 13.25 -3.14 4.47
CA MET A 141 14.30 -2.42 3.75
C MET A 141 15.17 -3.37 2.92
N ALA A 142 15.56 -4.52 3.46
CA ALA A 142 16.34 -5.52 2.72
C ALA A 142 15.57 -6.04 1.50
N ALA A 143 14.31 -6.43 1.69
CA ALA A 143 13.47 -6.95 0.62
C ALA A 143 13.27 -5.92 -0.51
N TYR A 144 12.89 -4.68 -0.16
CA TYR A 144 12.73 -3.60 -1.13
C TYR A 144 14.07 -3.25 -1.80
N SER A 145 15.20 -3.28 -1.10
CA SER A 145 16.51 -2.97 -1.70
C SER A 145 16.89 -3.97 -2.80
N VAL A 146 16.66 -5.27 -2.58
CA VAL A 146 16.87 -6.31 -3.59
C VAL A 146 15.92 -6.11 -4.77
N ALA A 147 14.63 -5.91 -4.51
CA ALA A 147 13.64 -5.70 -5.56
C ALA A 147 13.94 -4.44 -6.40
N LEU A 148 14.29 -3.31 -5.77
CA LEU A 148 14.66 -2.07 -6.44
C LEU A 148 15.90 -2.25 -7.31
N PHE A 149 16.91 -2.97 -6.82
CA PHE A 149 18.12 -3.27 -7.58
C PHE A 149 17.82 -4.14 -8.80
N MET A 150 17.08 -5.24 -8.64
CA MET A 150 16.77 -6.15 -9.74
C MET A 150 15.85 -5.52 -10.80
N LEU A 151 14.82 -4.79 -10.35
CA LEU A 151 13.83 -4.18 -11.23
C LEU A 151 14.26 -2.82 -11.78
N GLN A 152 15.41 -2.30 -11.33
CA GLN A 152 15.94 -1.00 -11.73
C GLN A 152 14.93 0.15 -11.56
N ILE A 153 14.09 0.09 -10.53
CA ILE A 153 13.11 1.13 -10.22
C ILE A 153 13.83 2.43 -9.90
N LYS A 154 13.48 3.50 -10.64
CA LYS A 154 14.07 4.84 -10.50
C LYS A 154 13.16 5.75 -9.68
N ASP A 155 13.54 7.03 -9.58
CA ASP A 155 12.78 8.08 -8.88
C ASP A 155 12.46 7.76 -7.40
N ARG A 156 13.48 7.26 -6.68
CA ARG A 156 13.37 6.93 -5.26
C ARG A 156 13.72 8.15 -4.40
N HIS A 157 12.69 8.77 -3.84
CA HIS A 157 12.79 9.87 -2.86
C HIS A 157 11.79 9.65 -1.71
N ASN A 158 11.87 10.48 -0.66
CA ASN A 158 11.09 10.33 0.58
C ASN A 158 9.54 10.39 0.40
N GLY A 159 9.05 10.90 -0.73
CA GLY A 159 7.63 10.92 -1.05
C GLY A 159 7.12 9.58 -1.61
N ASN A 160 8.04 8.76 -2.16
CA ASN A 160 7.75 7.44 -2.74
C ASN A 160 8.13 6.29 -1.79
N ILE A 161 8.51 6.60 -0.54
CA ILE A 161 8.86 5.66 0.54
C ILE A 161 7.83 5.78 1.66
#